data_AF-A0A971K2W9-F1
#
_entry.id   AF-A0A971K2W9-F1
#
_cell.length_a   1.000
_cell.length_b   1.000
_cell.length_c   1.000
_cell.angle_alpha   90.00
_cell.angle_beta   90.00
_cell.angle_gamma   90.00
#
_symmetry.space_group_name_H-M   'P 1'
#
loop_
_entity.id
_entity.type
_entity.pdbx_description
1 polymer ?
#
loop_
_entity_poly.entity_id
_entity_poly.type
_entity_poly.pdbx_seq_one_letter_code
_entity_poly.pdbx_strand_id
1 'polypeptide(L)'
;MKRKITVPLTPDVVNSLKAGDIVEITGTVYTARDAAHKRMISLLNEGKPLPFSPEGQVIYYVGPCPAPEGKVIGSAGPTTSGRMDKYTPALIKSGISGMIGKGMRDENVIRTMIEHGAVYFGAVGGTAALISKCIKSQKVIAFEDLGTEAVRILEVIDFPAVVLIDRYGNNLYETGRQKYTVKNE
;
A
#
# COMPACT_ATOMS: atom_id res chain seq x y z
N MET A 1 -15.02 -1.68 15.29
CA MET A 1 -13.89 -1.86 16.23
C MET A 1 -12.60 -1.67 15.43
N LYS A 2 -11.65 -0.86 15.90
CA LYS A 2 -10.37 -0.65 15.20
C LYS A 2 -9.40 -1.79 15.54
N ARG A 3 -8.75 -2.40 14.54
CA ARG A 3 -7.77 -3.48 14.73
C ARG A 3 -6.35 -2.93 14.59
N LYS A 4 -5.46 -3.24 15.52
CA LYS A 4 -4.04 -2.90 15.39
C LYS A 4 -3.30 -4.02 14.67
N ILE A 5 -2.49 -3.68 13.67
CA ILE A 5 -1.65 -4.62 12.95
C ILE A 5 -0.21 -4.13 12.86
N THR A 6 0.72 -5.07 12.89
CA THR A 6 2.15 -4.81 12.74
C THR A 6 2.61 -5.28 11.38
N VAL A 7 3.50 -4.52 10.75
CA VAL A 7 4.19 -4.90 9.50
C VAL A 7 5.66 -5.22 9.80
N PRO A 8 6.28 -6.21 9.12
CA PRO A 8 5.76 -7.00 7.99
C PRO A 8 4.57 -7.90 8.37
N LEU A 9 3.64 -8.09 7.44
CA LEU A 9 2.44 -8.89 7.65
C LEU A 9 2.80 -10.38 7.66
N THR A 10 2.37 -11.09 8.70
CA THR A 10 2.44 -12.55 8.73
C THR A 10 1.26 -13.16 7.97
N PRO A 11 1.37 -14.42 7.49
CA PRO A 11 0.25 -15.12 6.87
C PRO A 11 -1.02 -15.14 7.76
N ASP A 12 -0.86 -15.28 9.08
CA ASP A 12 -1.97 -15.26 10.03
C ASP A 12 -2.68 -13.91 10.06
N VAL A 13 -1.92 -12.82 10.06
CA VAL A 13 -2.49 -11.46 10.00
C VAL A 13 -3.25 -11.30 8.68
N VAL A 14 -2.64 -11.65 7.55
CA VAL A 14 -3.26 -11.58 6.21
C VAL A 14 -4.59 -12.36 6.17
N ASN A 15 -4.59 -13.60 6.64
CA ASN A 15 -5.79 -14.46 6.66
C ASN A 15 -6.88 -13.94 7.60
N SER A 16 -6.50 -13.24 8.67
CA SER A 16 -7.46 -12.68 9.63
C SER A 16 -8.17 -11.42 9.13
N LEU A 17 -7.60 -10.69 8.18
CA LEU A 17 -8.12 -9.41 7.70
C LEU A 17 -9.29 -9.61 6.74
N LYS A 18 -10.33 -8.79 6.89
CA LYS A 18 -11.54 -8.82 6.06
C LYS A 18 -11.83 -7.46 5.46
N ALA A 19 -12.39 -7.44 4.25
CA ALA A 19 -12.80 -6.19 3.60
C ALA A 19 -13.80 -5.43 4.49
N GLY A 20 -13.54 -4.13 4.69
CA GLY A 20 -14.28 -3.28 5.61
C GLY A 20 -13.66 -3.11 7.00
N ASP A 21 -12.65 -3.92 7.36
CA ASP A 21 -11.93 -3.74 8.61
C ASP A 21 -11.22 -2.38 8.66
N ILE A 22 -11.39 -1.66 9.78
CA ILE A 22 -10.63 -0.44 10.07
C ILE A 22 -9.38 -0.85 10.85
N VAL A 23 -8.21 -0.52 10.32
CA VAL A 23 -6.92 -0.92 10.89
C VAL A 23 -6.04 0.28 11.25
N GLU A 24 -5.16 0.06 12.22
CA GLU A 24 -4.05 0.94 12.58
C GLU A 24 -2.75 0.17 12.37
N ILE A 25 -1.94 0.61 11.41
CA ILE A 25 -0.71 -0.07 10.95
C ILE A 25 0.49 0.53 11.66
N THR A 26 1.32 -0.32 12.27
CA THR A 26 2.58 0.08 12.93
C THR A 26 3.75 -0.75 12.40
N GLY A 27 4.89 -0.11 12.17
CA GLY A 27 6.13 -0.74 11.69
C GLY A 27 6.67 -0.09 10.42
N THR A 28 7.53 -0.82 9.72
CA THR A 28 8.19 -0.38 8.49
C THR A 28 7.28 -0.53 7.26
N VAL A 29 7.01 0.57 6.55
CA VAL A 29 6.34 0.55 5.23
C VAL A 29 7.23 1.17 4.16
N TYR A 30 7.14 0.67 2.93
CA TYR A 30 7.96 1.13 1.82
C TYR A 30 7.17 2.07 0.92
N THR A 31 7.72 3.23 0.57
CA THR A 31 7.11 4.06 -0.47
C THR A 31 7.58 3.61 -1.83
N ALA A 32 6.66 3.46 -2.78
CA ALA A 32 6.99 3.37 -4.19
C ALA A 32 5.78 3.81 -5.01
N ARG A 33 6.01 4.50 -6.11
CA ARG A 33 4.96 4.79 -7.11
C ARG A 33 5.51 4.59 -8.53
N ASP A 34 4.88 5.21 -9.50
CA ASP A 34 5.03 5.01 -10.95
C ASP A 34 6.46 4.65 -11.41
N ALA A 35 7.45 5.53 -11.23
CA ALA A 35 8.81 5.33 -11.73
C ALA A 35 9.59 4.27 -10.94
N ALA A 36 9.42 4.21 -9.62
CA ALA A 36 10.05 3.19 -8.78
C ALA A 36 9.52 1.78 -9.12
N HIS A 37 8.21 1.62 -9.34
CA HIS A 37 7.63 0.35 -9.77
C HIS A 37 8.23 -0.10 -11.10
N LYS A 38 8.32 0.81 -12.08
CA LYS A 38 8.94 0.51 -13.38
C LYS A 38 10.37 -0.01 -13.22
N ARG A 39 11.19 0.62 -12.37
CA ARG A 39 12.58 0.18 -12.12
C ARG A 39 12.66 -1.14 -11.37
N MET A 40 11.82 -1.35 -10.36
CA MET A 40 11.76 -2.62 -9.63
C MET A 40 11.39 -3.79 -10.56
N ILE A 41 10.45 -3.58 -11.48
CA ILE A 41 10.11 -4.60 -12.48
C ILE A 41 11.26 -4.84 -13.47
N SER A 42 12.00 -3.80 -13.89
CA SER A 42 13.20 -3.99 -14.71
C SER A 42 14.22 -4.89 -13.99
N LEU A 43 14.47 -4.65 -12.70
CA LEU A 43 15.36 -5.49 -11.90
C LEU A 43 14.90 -6.94 -11.87
N LEU A 44 13.60 -7.19 -11.62
CA LEU A 44 13.05 -8.55 -11.62
C LEU A 44 13.19 -9.23 -12.98
N ASN A 45 12.94 -8.51 -14.09
CA ASN A 45 13.09 -9.05 -15.44
C ASN A 45 14.56 -9.37 -15.79
N GLU A 46 15.51 -8.65 -15.19
CA GLU A 46 16.95 -8.88 -15.31
C GLU A 46 17.46 -9.95 -14.33
N GLY A 47 16.59 -10.56 -13.52
CA GLY A 47 16.98 -11.53 -12.48
C GLY A 47 17.76 -10.91 -11.30
N LYS A 48 17.69 -9.58 -11.14
CA LYS A 48 18.35 -8.84 -10.06
C LYS A 48 17.44 -8.73 -8.82
N PRO A 49 18.02 -8.66 -7.61
CA PRO A 49 17.24 -8.51 -6.40
C PRO A 49 16.54 -7.14 -6.33
N LEU A 50 15.41 -7.10 -5.63
CA LEU A 50 14.75 -5.85 -5.25
C LEU A 50 15.61 -5.08 -4.23
N PRO A 51 15.42 -3.75 -4.11
CA PRO A 51 16.18 -2.93 -3.16
C PRO A 51 15.88 -3.21 -1.67
N PHE A 52 14.93 -4.09 -1.38
CA PHE A 52 14.56 -4.57 -0.05
C PHE A 52 14.00 -5.99 -0.14
N SER A 53 13.95 -6.70 0.99
CA SER A 53 13.30 -8.01 1.07
C SER A 53 11.77 -7.85 1.02
N PRO A 54 11.08 -8.35 -0.02
CA PRO A 54 9.65 -8.11 -0.22
C PRO A 54 8.73 -8.89 0.74
N GLU A 55 9.20 -9.99 1.33
CA GLU A 55 8.40 -10.92 2.14
C GLU A 55 7.62 -10.20 3.25
N GLY A 56 6.29 -10.31 3.23
CA GLY A 56 5.40 -9.70 4.23
C GLY A 56 5.28 -8.18 4.12
N GLN A 57 6.04 -7.53 3.25
CA GLN A 57 6.15 -6.07 3.26
C GLN A 57 4.92 -5.39 2.66
N VAL A 58 4.76 -4.13 3.07
CA VAL A 58 3.67 -3.27 2.61
C VAL A 58 4.22 -2.09 1.82
N ILE A 59 3.71 -1.89 0.60
CA ILE A 59 4.08 -0.75 -0.25
C ILE A 59 3.00 0.34 -0.15
N TYR A 60 3.39 1.51 0.33
CA TYR A 60 2.57 2.71 0.32
C TYR A 60 2.77 3.53 -0.96
N TYR A 61 1.71 3.65 -1.76
CA TYR A 61 1.71 4.45 -2.97
C TYR A 61 1.58 5.94 -2.64
N VAL A 62 2.71 6.59 -2.38
CA VAL A 62 2.79 8.00 -2.00
C VAL A 62 4.00 8.66 -2.65
N GLY A 63 3.84 9.93 -3.01
CA GLY A 63 4.95 10.84 -3.30
C GLY A 63 4.92 11.95 -2.25
N PRO A 64 5.67 11.82 -1.13
CA PRO A 64 5.56 12.79 -0.05
C PRO A 64 6.06 14.16 -0.48
N CYS A 65 5.38 15.21 -0.03
CA CYS A 65 5.89 16.57 -0.21
C CYS A 65 7.21 16.75 0.57
N PRO A 66 8.07 17.72 0.16
CA PRO A 66 9.25 18.09 0.94
C PRO A 66 8.89 18.36 2.40
N ALA A 67 9.77 17.90 3.31
CA ALA A 67 9.58 18.11 4.73
C ALA A 67 9.80 19.60 5.08
N PRO A 68 8.85 20.27 5.74
CA PRO A 68 9.11 21.57 6.35
C PRO A 68 10.18 21.47 7.44
N GLU A 69 10.79 22.59 7.80
CA GLU A 69 11.78 22.65 8.88
C GLU A 69 11.24 22.02 10.18
N GLY A 70 12.06 21.19 10.82
CA GLY A 70 11.71 20.48 12.05
C GLY A 70 10.69 19.35 11.90
N LYS A 71 10.25 19.00 10.68
CA LYS A 71 9.32 17.88 10.44
C LYS A 71 10.02 16.71 9.76
N VAL A 72 9.55 15.49 10.06
CA VAL A 72 10.06 14.25 9.47
C VAL A 72 9.73 14.17 7.97
N ILE A 73 8.51 14.57 7.61
CA ILE A 73 7.98 14.43 6.25
C ILE A 73 6.93 15.51 5.98
N GLY A 74 6.76 15.88 4.72
CA GLY A 74 5.66 16.75 4.28
C GLY A 74 4.33 16.01 4.26
N SER A 75 3.33 16.62 3.60
CA SER A 75 2.05 15.95 3.34
C SER A 75 2.28 14.61 2.61
N ALA A 76 1.71 13.54 3.13
CA ALA A 76 1.91 12.18 2.64
C ALA A 76 0.55 11.54 2.31
N GLY A 77 -0.13 12.07 1.30
CA GLY A 77 -1.42 11.55 0.85
C GLY A 77 -1.27 10.41 -0.17
N PRO A 78 -2.18 9.42 -0.19
CA PRO A 78 -2.12 8.33 -1.16
C PRO A 78 -2.31 8.84 -2.60
N THR A 79 -1.66 8.16 -3.54
CA THR A 79 -1.92 8.32 -4.97
C THR A 79 -2.80 7.19 -5.51
N THR A 80 -3.36 7.39 -6.71
CA THR A 80 -4.25 6.42 -7.36
C THR A 80 -3.52 5.12 -7.69
N SER A 81 -3.99 4.02 -7.11
CA SER A 81 -3.35 2.70 -7.17
C SER A 81 -3.38 2.07 -8.56
N GLY A 82 -4.42 2.32 -9.36
CA GLY A 82 -4.56 1.75 -10.70
C GLY A 82 -3.38 2.02 -11.64
N ARG A 83 -2.62 3.09 -11.41
CA ARG A 83 -1.41 3.39 -12.22
C ARG A 83 -0.29 2.37 -12.04
N MET A 84 -0.30 1.61 -10.94
CA MET A 84 0.68 0.56 -10.63
C MET A 84 0.17 -0.84 -10.98
N ASP A 85 -1.05 -1.01 -11.48
CA ASP A 85 -1.67 -2.35 -11.65
C ASP A 85 -0.95 -3.24 -12.66
N LYS A 86 -0.33 -2.65 -13.68
CA LYS A 86 0.53 -3.40 -14.61
C LYS A 86 1.81 -3.95 -13.98
N TYR A 87 2.25 -3.41 -12.84
CA TYR A 87 3.48 -3.80 -12.15
C TYR A 87 3.21 -4.65 -10.90
N THR A 88 2.09 -4.38 -10.23
CA THR A 88 1.77 -4.93 -8.91
C THR A 88 1.76 -6.47 -8.87
N PRO A 89 1.22 -7.20 -9.87
CA PRO A 89 1.19 -8.67 -9.84
C PRO A 89 2.57 -9.30 -9.69
N ALA A 90 3.59 -8.76 -10.37
CA ALA A 90 4.96 -9.26 -10.27
C ALA A 90 5.55 -9.02 -8.88
N LEU A 91 5.27 -7.86 -8.26
CA LEU A 91 5.72 -7.56 -6.90
C LEU A 91 5.03 -8.42 -5.84
N ILE A 92 3.73 -8.69 -5.99
CA ILE A 92 3.00 -9.63 -5.12
C ILE A 92 3.62 -11.03 -5.22
N LYS A 93 3.88 -11.50 -6.45
CA LYS A 93 4.55 -12.79 -6.71
C LYS A 93 5.94 -12.87 -6.06
N SER A 94 6.63 -11.74 -5.90
CA SER A 94 7.92 -11.67 -5.21
C SER A 94 7.81 -11.69 -3.68
N GLY A 95 6.62 -11.59 -3.08
CA GLY A 95 6.42 -11.69 -1.62
C GLY A 95 5.76 -10.47 -0.96
N ILE A 96 5.42 -9.42 -1.73
CA ILE A 96 4.69 -8.26 -1.18
C ILE A 96 3.29 -8.70 -0.73
N SER A 97 3.00 -8.55 0.56
CA SER A 97 1.73 -8.97 1.17
C SER A 97 0.75 -7.82 1.40
N GLY A 98 1.17 -6.57 1.20
CA GLY A 98 0.25 -5.44 1.36
C GLY A 98 0.54 -4.25 0.47
N MET A 99 -0.51 -3.50 0.16
CA MET A 99 -0.42 -2.24 -0.59
C MET A 99 -1.32 -1.19 0.05
N ILE A 100 -0.86 0.05 0.17
CA ILE A 100 -1.66 1.18 0.67
C ILE A 100 -1.83 2.20 -0.46
N GLY A 101 -3.05 2.62 -0.75
CA GLY A 101 -3.31 3.61 -1.80
C GLY A 101 -4.74 4.13 -1.83
N LYS A 102 -5.21 4.57 -3.00
CA LYS A 102 -6.62 4.94 -3.24
C LYS A 102 -7.11 4.48 -4.61
N GLY A 103 -8.42 4.29 -4.74
CA GLY A 103 -9.07 3.92 -6.00
C GLY A 103 -9.14 2.40 -6.21
N MET A 104 -9.91 2.02 -7.23
CA MET A 104 -10.13 0.63 -7.63
C MET A 104 -8.85 0.00 -8.17
N ARG A 105 -8.83 -1.33 -8.20
CA ARG A 105 -7.75 -2.17 -8.73
C ARG A 105 -8.30 -3.05 -9.86
N ASP A 106 -7.46 -3.36 -10.82
CA ASP A 106 -7.78 -4.29 -11.91
C ASP A 106 -7.97 -5.72 -11.39
N GLU A 107 -8.83 -6.49 -12.07
CA GLU A 107 -9.13 -7.89 -11.73
C GLU A 107 -7.87 -8.78 -11.67
N ASN A 108 -6.91 -8.53 -12.55
CA ASN A 108 -5.64 -9.27 -12.56
C ASN A 108 -4.84 -9.08 -11.26
N VAL A 109 -4.88 -7.87 -10.68
CA VAL A 109 -4.25 -7.61 -9.38
C VAL A 109 -4.99 -8.37 -8.29
N ILE A 110 -6.33 -8.27 -8.27
CA ILE A 110 -7.16 -8.95 -7.26
C ILE A 110 -6.94 -10.46 -7.31
N ARG A 111 -6.92 -11.05 -8.51
CA ARG A 111 -6.62 -12.47 -8.69
C ARG A 111 -5.25 -12.83 -8.14
N THR A 112 -4.23 -12.03 -8.44
CA THR A 112 -2.88 -12.27 -7.91
C THR A 112 -2.84 -12.15 -6.38
N MET A 113 -3.60 -11.22 -5.80
CA MET A 113 -3.74 -11.10 -4.35
C MET A 113 -4.36 -12.37 -3.72
N ILE A 114 -5.34 -12.98 -4.38
CA ILE A 114 -5.96 -14.23 -3.92
C ILE A 114 -4.97 -15.38 -3.99
N GLU A 115 -4.23 -15.50 -5.10
CA GLU A 115 -3.27 -16.58 -5.34
C GLU A 115 -2.08 -16.54 -4.38
N HIS A 116 -1.61 -15.34 -4.01
CA HIS A 116 -0.38 -15.15 -3.22
C HIS A 116 -0.59 -14.62 -1.80
N GLY A 117 -1.82 -14.31 -1.40
CA GLY A 117 -2.12 -13.83 -0.05
C GLY A 117 -1.67 -12.38 0.19
N ALA A 118 -2.31 -11.44 -0.50
CA ALA A 118 -2.04 -10.01 -0.30
C ALA A 118 -3.33 -9.24 0.06
N VAL A 119 -3.14 -8.09 0.72
CA VAL A 119 -4.22 -7.20 1.17
C VAL A 119 -4.04 -5.79 0.60
N TYR A 120 -5.13 -5.17 0.16
CA TYR A 120 -5.11 -3.78 -0.28
C TYR A 120 -5.82 -2.89 0.73
N PHE A 121 -5.08 -1.91 1.21
CA PHE A 121 -5.51 -0.93 2.20
C PHE A 121 -5.79 0.43 1.53
N GLY A 122 -6.93 1.01 1.87
CA GLY A 122 -7.28 2.38 1.56
C GLY A 122 -6.76 3.31 2.62
N ALA A 123 -5.85 4.22 2.27
CA ALA A 123 -5.58 5.38 3.11
C ALA A 123 -6.72 6.40 2.94
N VAL A 124 -7.17 6.98 4.05
CA VAL A 124 -8.31 7.91 4.04
C VAL A 124 -7.92 9.19 3.29
N GLY A 125 -8.47 9.39 2.09
CA GLY A 125 -8.24 10.58 1.27
C GLY A 125 -8.58 11.87 2.02
N GLY A 126 -7.79 12.94 1.83
CA GLY A 126 -7.99 14.21 2.54
C GLY A 126 -7.35 14.30 3.93
N THR A 127 -6.78 13.20 4.44
CA THR A 127 -6.12 13.15 5.76
C THR A 127 -4.60 13.21 5.70
N ALA A 128 -4.03 13.71 4.60
CA ALA A 128 -2.59 13.66 4.34
C ALA A 128 -1.71 14.33 5.43
N ALA A 129 -2.23 15.38 6.08
CA ALA A 129 -1.58 16.02 7.22
C ALA A 129 -1.72 15.27 8.54
N LEU A 130 -2.74 14.41 8.68
CA LEU A 130 -2.89 13.50 9.81
C LEU A 130 -1.96 12.30 9.63
N ILE A 131 -1.93 11.74 8.42
CA ILE A 131 -1.06 10.63 8.03
C ILE A 131 0.41 10.99 8.27
N SER A 132 0.83 12.22 7.96
CA SER A 132 2.22 12.64 8.20
C SER A 132 2.61 12.65 9.68
N LYS A 133 1.65 12.76 10.62
CA LYS A 133 1.92 12.64 12.07
C LYS A 133 2.15 11.19 12.53
N CYS A 134 1.64 10.22 11.78
CA CYS A 134 1.88 8.80 12.02
C CYS A 134 3.29 8.38 11.60
N ILE A 135 3.92 9.10 10.68
CA ILE A 135 5.28 8.83 10.18
C ILE A 135 6.31 9.41 11.15
N LYS A 136 7.14 8.54 11.74
CA LYS A 136 8.12 8.88 12.77
C LYS A 136 9.54 9.03 12.25
N SER A 137 9.87 8.34 11.16
CA SER A 137 11.12 8.54 10.43
C SER A 137 10.92 8.20 8.95
N GLN A 138 11.83 8.71 8.11
CA GLN A 138 11.92 8.30 6.71
C GLN A 138 13.38 8.15 6.29
N LYS A 139 13.66 7.24 5.36
CA LYS A 139 14.99 7.06 4.76
C LYS A 139 14.86 6.63 3.31
N VAL A 140 15.53 7.32 2.39
CA VAL A 140 15.68 6.86 0.99
C VAL A 140 16.60 5.63 0.99
N ILE A 141 16.17 4.57 0.32
CA ILE A 141 16.95 3.33 0.21
C ILE A 141 17.31 2.96 -1.23
N ALA A 142 16.57 3.48 -2.22
CA ALA A 142 16.90 3.25 -3.63
C ALA A 142 16.30 4.34 -4.53
N PHE A 143 16.93 4.49 -5.70
CA PHE A 143 16.50 5.39 -6.77
C PHE A 143 16.35 6.84 -6.29
N GLU A 144 17.35 7.34 -5.58
CA GLU A 144 17.37 8.71 -5.04
C GLU A 144 17.15 9.77 -6.14
N ASP A 145 17.65 9.50 -7.34
CA ASP A 145 17.48 10.33 -8.53
C ASP A 145 16.01 10.50 -8.96
N LEU A 146 15.08 9.67 -8.46
CA LEU A 146 13.63 9.82 -8.68
C LEU A 146 12.96 10.83 -7.73
N GLY A 147 13.70 11.42 -6.79
CA GLY A 147 13.19 12.46 -5.89
C GLY A 147 11.99 11.99 -5.04
N THR A 148 10.80 12.53 -5.33
CA THR A 148 9.56 12.16 -4.61
C THR A 148 9.06 10.75 -4.94
N GLU A 149 9.56 10.12 -6.01
CA GLU A 149 9.22 8.72 -6.35
C GLU A 149 10.28 7.71 -5.90
N ALA A 150 11.35 8.16 -5.25
CA ALA A 150 12.38 7.29 -4.70
C ALA A 150 11.77 6.26 -3.73
N VAL A 151 12.40 5.10 -3.62
CA VAL A 151 11.98 4.10 -2.63
C VAL A 151 12.46 4.54 -1.26
N ARG A 152 11.52 4.70 -0.33
CA ARG A 152 11.80 5.10 1.05
C ARG A 152 11.28 4.06 2.00
N ILE A 153 11.99 3.88 3.10
CA ILE A 153 11.46 3.28 4.32
C ILE A 153 10.77 4.39 5.10
N LEU A 154 9.54 4.15 5.56
CA LEU A 154 8.84 4.96 6.56
C LEU A 154 8.59 4.11 7.79
N GLU A 155 8.98 4.61 8.96
CA GLU A 155 8.52 4.05 10.23
C GLU A 155 7.20 4.70 10.59
N VAL A 156 6.12 3.92 10.64
CA VAL A 156 4.78 4.41 10.96
C VAL A 156 4.28 3.86 12.29
N ILE A 157 3.53 4.68 13.02
CA ILE A 157 2.84 4.30 14.25
C ILE A 157 1.36 4.68 14.12
N ASP A 158 0.50 3.69 14.37
CA ASP A 158 -0.96 3.82 14.32
C ASP A 158 -1.46 4.49 13.02
N PHE A 159 -0.88 4.11 11.87
CA PHE A 159 -1.27 4.62 10.56
C PHE A 159 -2.70 4.14 10.24
N PRO A 160 -3.67 5.05 10.07
CA PRO A 160 -5.05 4.64 9.86
C PRO A 160 -5.28 4.19 8.41
N ALA A 161 -5.86 3.00 8.24
CA ALA A 161 -6.28 2.51 6.94
C ALA A 161 -7.56 1.66 7.04
N VAL A 162 -8.18 1.41 5.89
CA VAL A 162 -9.33 0.49 5.75
C VAL A 162 -8.93 -0.63 4.83
N VAL A 163 -9.25 -1.88 5.16
CA VAL A 163 -9.08 -3.01 4.25
C VAL A 163 -10.11 -2.85 3.13
N LEU A 164 -9.65 -2.48 1.93
CA LEU A 164 -10.51 -2.29 0.76
C LEU A 164 -10.71 -3.61 0.03
N ILE A 165 -9.65 -4.39 -0.11
CA ILE A 165 -9.71 -5.73 -0.74
C ILE A 165 -8.92 -6.68 0.15
N ASP A 166 -9.58 -7.72 0.64
CA ASP A 166 -8.92 -8.76 1.43
C ASP A 166 -8.30 -9.86 0.56
N ARG A 167 -7.55 -10.76 1.19
CA ARG A 167 -6.87 -11.87 0.49
C ARG A 167 -7.83 -12.88 -0.15
N TYR A 168 -9.13 -12.80 0.13
CA TYR A 168 -10.16 -13.68 -0.42
C TYR A 168 -10.83 -13.07 -1.64
N GLY A 169 -10.43 -11.85 -2.03
CA GLY A 169 -11.01 -11.14 -3.16
C GLY A 169 -12.27 -10.34 -2.81
N ASN A 170 -12.68 -10.29 -1.54
CA ASN A 170 -13.82 -9.46 -1.16
C ASN A 170 -13.44 -7.99 -1.38
N ASN A 171 -14.23 -7.29 -2.19
CA ASN A 171 -13.95 -5.92 -2.60
C ASN A 171 -14.98 -4.95 -2.01
N LEU A 172 -14.53 -4.05 -1.13
CA LEU A 172 -15.40 -3.05 -0.49
C LEU A 172 -15.97 -2.03 -1.49
N TYR A 173 -15.28 -1.77 -2.61
CA TYR A 173 -15.81 -0.86 -3.64
C TYR A 173 -17.03 -1.45 -4.36
N GLU A 174 -17.07 -2.76 -4.55
CA GLU A 174 -18.19 -3.45 -5.20
C GLU A 174 -19.35 -3.64 -4.22
N THR A 175 -19.08 -4.21 -3.06
CA THR A 175 -20.10 -4.49 -2.03
C THR A 175 -20.70 -3.20 -1.45
N GLY A 176 -19.89 -2.15 -1.30
CA GLY A 176 -20.34 -0.83 -0.86
C GLY A 176 -21.30 -0.18 -1.87
N ARG A 177 -21.00 -0.26 -3.18
CA ARG A 177 -21.90 0.29 -4.22
C ARG A 177 -23.24 -0.44 -4.26
N GLN A 178 -23.22 -1.77 -4.16
CA GLN A 178 -24.45 -2.58 -4.19
C GLN A 178 -25.42 -2.23 -3.05
N LYS A 179 -24.91 -1.87 -1.86
CA LYS A 179 -25.74 -1.50 -0.70
C LYS A 179 -26.52 -0.19 -0.87
N TYR A 180 -26.05 0.72 -1.71
CA TYR A 180 -26.65 2.04 -1.91
C TYR A 180 -27.13 2.28 -3.35
N THR A 181 -27.03 1.27 -4.21
CA THR A 181 -27.67 1.30 -5.53
C THR A 181 -29.16 1.06 -5.29
N VAL A 182 -29.97 2.08 -5.50
CA VAL A 182 -31.43 1.94 -5.52
C VAL A 182 -31.76 0.99 -6.66
N LYS A 183 -32.31 -0.19 -6.32
CA LYS A 183 -32.96 -1.03 -7.32
C LYS A 183 -34.23 -0.29 -7.73
N ASN A 184 -34.24 0.29 -8.92
CA ASN A 184 -35.48 0.71 -9.53
C ASN A 184 -36.18 -0.59 -9.98
N GLU A 185 -37.18 -1.02 -9.21
CA GLU A 185 -38.18 -1.99 -9.64
C GLU A 185 -39.24 -1.30 -10.50
#